data_AF-A0A352XLM1-F1
#
_entry.id   AF-A0A352XLM1-F1
#
_cell.length_a   1.000
_cell.length_b   1.000
_cell.length_c   1.000
_cell.angle_alpha   90.00
_cell.angle_beta   90.00
_cell.angle_gamma   90.00
#
_symmetry.space_group_name_H-M   'P 1'
#
loop_
_entity.id
_entity.type
_entity.pdbx_description
1 polymer ?
#
loop_
_entity_poly.entity_id
_entity_poly.type
_entity_poly.pdbx_seq_one_letter_code
_entity_poly.pdbx_strand_id
1 'polypeptide(L)'
;MNHQIAIISLLSLPCLALEPIIGHIDIDPSYNTTTQLWTWRLLDDDVAKNPEQSFMPGRDIVSGPSNARTGERYTRPASSTWDFIGTAAGQNVWIYTQSTNGYSWLGFADAQNIFTQPLQLRLAGVDGPPGGHFSLYFTTPSPQFYMSTSDGISSTDVFPKPLEHNHINWAFTRKGMWRVRLTVNGFIGSGTSQPTTTSQEVPLYFAIGHRAQWRANHYSHSTVMNEAIASDFVDADGDGMVNLLEYAFGGNPTIASALSTEHGGPLQPALRITQNGPDRFMEIQFYRRRAGTQPIEASYEAQFSSSLAHADWQTQTITLTPETINPQWERVTVRDSQPLTARSKRFARIRITPL
;
A
#
# COMPACT_ATOMS: atom_id res chain seq x y z
N MET A 1 -1.81 -30.44 47.97
CA MET A 1 -2.47 -29.99 46.73
C MET A 1 -1.47 -29.15 45.98
N ASN A 2 -0.78 -29.74 44.99
CA ASN A 2 0.18 -29.02 44.16
C ASN A 2 -0.56 -28.52 42.92
N HIS A 3 -0.74 -27.20 42.81
CA HIS A 3 -1.22 -26.57 41.58
C HIS A 3 -0.03 -26.46 40.62
N GLN A 4 -0.01 -27.29 39.58
CA GLN A 4 0.85 -27.06 38.43
C GLN A 4 0.21 -25.99 37.56
N ILE A 5 0.87 -24.84 37.45
CA ILE A 5 0.55 -23.82 36.44
C ILE A 5 1.21 -24.28 35.14
N ALA A 6 0.39 -24.68 34.17
CA ALA A 6 0.86 -24.92 32.81
C ALA A 6 0.88 -23.60 32.04
N ILE A 7 2.07 -23.13 31.68
CA ILE A 7 2.22 -22.04 30.70
C ILE A 7 2.17 -22.70 29.33
N ILE A 8 1.03 -22.54 28.64
CA ILE A 8 0.89 -22.94 27.24
C ILE A 8 1.45 -21.78 26.41
N SER A 9 2.68 -21.93 25.93
CA SER A 9 3.21 -21.09 24.85
C SER A 9 2.59 -21.59 23.54
N LEU A 10 1.53 -20.93 23.08
CA LEU A 10 1.08 -21.05 21.71
C LEU A 10 2.14 -20.40 20.81
N LEU A 11 2.95 -21.23 20.17
CA LEU A 11 3.72 -20.81 18.99
C LEU A 11 2.71 -20.46 17.89
N SER A 12 2.34 -19.19 17.78
CA SER A 12 1.71 -18.70 16.55
C SER A 12 2.74 -18.92 15.43
N LEU A 13 2.35 -19.66 14.39
CA LEU A 13 3.09 -19.65 13.13
C LEU A 13 3.41 -18.19 12.77
N PRO A 14 4.63 -17.85 12.32
CA PRO A 14 4.92 -16.50 11.88
C PRO A 14 3.86 -16.10 10.86
N CYS A 15 3.07 -15.10 11.20
CA CYS A 15 2.08 -14.57 10.28
C CYS A 15 2.88 -13.87 9.17
N LEU A 16 2.98 -14.54 8.01
CA LEU A 16 3.77 -14.05 6.90
C LEU A 16 3.18 -12.72 6.41
N ALA A 17 4.05 -11.85 5.88
CA ALA A 17 3.63 -10.63 5.22
C ALA A 17 2.66 -10.93 4.06
N LEU A 18 1.88 -9.93 3.65
CA LEU A 18 1.02 -10.11 2.49
C LEU A 18 1.87 -10.32 1.23
N GLU A 19 1.41 -11.20 0.35
CA GLU A 19 2.05 -11.45 -0.94
C GLU A 19 1.39 -10.62 -2.06
N PRO A 20 2.16 -10.02 -2.96
CA PRO A 20 1.56 -9.34 -4.09
C PRO A 20 0.88 -10.34 -5.03
N ILE A 21 -0.24 -9.92 -5.61
CA ILE A 21 -0.86 -10.55 -6.76
C ILE A 21 -1.03 -9.50 -7.86
N ILE A 22 -0.52 -9.81 -9.05
CA ILE A 22 -0.48 -8.93 -10.22
C ILE A 22 -0.97 -9.73 -11.43
N GLY A 23 -1.05 -9.10 -12.60
CA GLY A 23 -1.52 -9.76 -13.81
C GLY A 23 -3.04 -9.76 -13.92
N HIS A 24 -3.58 -10.81 -14.54
CA HIS A 24 -5.02 -11.01 -14.64
C HIS A 24 -5.49 -11.70 -13.35
N ILE A 25 -6.28 -10.97 -12.54
CA ILE A 25 -6.68 -11.41 -11.21
C ILE A 25 -8.19 -11.60 -11.16
N ASP A 26 -8.62 -12.81 -10.86
CA ASP A 26 -10.03 -13.12 -10.72
C ASP A 26 -10.41 -13.45 -9.28
N ILE A 27 -11.38 -12.69 -8.76
CA ILE A 27 -12.01 -13.00 -7.49
C ILE A 27 -13.05 -14.11 -7.72
N ASP A 28 -12.85 -15.25 -7.07
CA ASP A 28 -13.68 -16.45 -7.21
C ASP A 28 -14.40 -16.79 -5.88
N PRO A 29 -15.63 -16.28 -5.68
CA PRO A 29 -16.53 -16.78 -4.67
C PRO A 29 -17.18 -18.10 -5.13
N SER A 30 -16.91 -19.17 -4.41
CA SER A 30 -17.44 -20.51 -4.66
C SER A 30 -18.28 -21.01 -3.47
N TYR A 31 -19.39 -21.68 -3.73
CA TYR A 31 -20.32 -22.22 -2.74
C TYR A 31 -20.32 -23.75 -2.76
N ASN A 32 -20.29 -24.34 -1.58
CA ASN A 32 -20.40 -25.78 -1.39
C ASN A 32 -21.82 -26.14 -0.96
N THR A 33 -22.59 -26.82 -1.83
CA THR A 33 -24.00 -27.15 -1.60
C THR A 33 -24.22 -28.16 -0.47
N THR A 34 -23.22 -28.98 -0.13
CA THR A 34 -23.30 -29.95 0.98
C THR A 34 -23.12 -29.28 2.34
N THR A 35 -22.14 -28.38 2.46
CA THR A 35 -21.81 -27.70 3.72
C THR A 35 -22.53 -26.37 3.90
N GLN A 36 -23.08 -25.81 2.82
CA GLN A 36 -23.72 -24.50 2.76
C GLN A 36 -22.78 -23.34 3.13
N LEU A 37 -21.49 -23.51 2.81
CA LEU A 37 -20.43 -22.53 3.08
C LEU A 37 -19.87 -21.94 1.79
N TRP A 38 -19.53 -20.65 1.88
CA TRP A 38 -18.78 -19.92 0.86
C TRP A 38 -17.27 -20.00 1.12
N THR A 39 -16.50 -20.12 0.04
CA THR A 39 -15.05 -19.98 0.03
C THR A 39 -14.66 -18.97 -1.03
N TRP A 40 -13.63 -18.17 -0.77
CA TRP A 40 -13.15 -17.15 -1.70
C TRP A 40 -11.68 -17.39 -2.03
N ARG A 41 -11.34 -17.17 -3.30
CA ARG A 41 -9.97 -17.28 -3.82
C ARG A 41 -9.68 -16.08 -4.70
N LEU A 42 -8.40 -15.75 -4.82
CA LEU A 42 -7.88 -14.92 -5.90
C LEU A 42 -7.16 -15.85 -6.87
N LEU A 43 -7.51 -15.80 -8.15
CA LEU A 43 -6.89 -16.61 -9.20
C LEU A 43 -5.98 -15.71 -10.04
N ASP A 44 -4.75 -16.16 -10.29
CA ASP A 44 -3.80 -15.57 -11.23
C ASP A 44 -3.19 -16.72 -12.05
N ASP A 45 -3.47 -16.76 -13.36
CA ASP A 45 -2.91 -17.67 -14.39
C ASP A 45 -2.52 -19.09 -13.91
N ASP A 46 -3.37 -19.76 -13.11
CA ASP A 46 -3.27 -21.14 -12.56
C ASP A 46 -3.01 -21.30 -11.05
N VAL A 47 -2.80 -20.21 -10.29
CA VAL A 47 -2.58 -20.29 -8.83
C VAL A 47 -3.74 -19.66 -8.06
N ALA A 48 -4.35 -20.46 -7.18
CA ALA A 48 -5.32 -19.97 -6.21
C ALA A 48 -4.60 -19.42 -4.96
N LYS A 49 -4.75 -18.13 -4.71
CA LYS A 49 -4.25 -17.45 -3.50
C LYS A 49 -5.38 -17.15 -2.52
N ASN A 50 -5.01 -17.08 -1.25
CA ASN A 50 -5.92 -16.66 -0.17
C ASN A 50 -6.04 -15.12 -0.16
N PRO A 51 -7.25 -14.54 -0.29
CA PRO A 51 -7.46 -13.10 -0.20
C PRO A 51 -6.88 -12.47 1.07
N GLU A 52 -6.90 -13.18 2.21
CA GLU A 52 -6.37 -12.66 3.47
C GLU A 52 -4.86 -12.54 3.47
N GLN A 53 -4.15 -13.29 2.62
CA GLN A 53 -2.68 -13.33 2.57
C GLN A 53 -2.13 -12.60 1.34
N SER A 54 -2.99 -11.94 0.57
CA SER A 54 -2.61 -11.31 -0.69
C SER A 54 -2.99 -9.85 -0.74
N PHE A 55 -2.27 -9.06 -1.55
CA PHE A 55 -2.64 -7.68 -1.84
C PHE A 55 -2.48 -7.34 -3.31
N MET A 56 -3.35 -6.46 -3.81
CA MET A 56 -3.27 -5.91 -5.17
C MET A 56 -2.46 -4.60 -5.16
N PRO A 57 -1.26 -4.54 -5.77
CA PRO A 57 -0.49 -3.31 -5.84
C PRO A 57 -1.10 -2.34 -6.86
N GLY A 58 -1.17 -1.06 -6.51
CA GLY A 58 -1.53 0.05 -7.40
C GLY A 58 -0.38 1.05 -7.48
N ARG A 59 0.00 1.52 -8.68
CA ARG A 59 1.16 2.40 -8.86
C ARG A 59 0.73 3.85 -8.87
N ASP A 60 1.57 4.71 -8.29
CA ASP A 60 1.39 6.16 -8.36
C ASP A 60 1.97 6.75 -9.66
N ILE A 61 1.53 6.20 -10.79
CA ILE A 61 1.99 6.57 -12.14
C ILE A 61 0.79 7.09 -12.92
N VAL A 62 0.94 8.26 -13.55
CA VAL A 62 -0.11 8.82 -14.41
C VAL A 62 -0.41 7.85 -15.55
N SER A 63 -1.69 7.54 -15.75
CA SER A 63 -2.11 6.82 -16.95
C SER A 63 -1.87 7.69 -18.18
N GLY A 64 -1.04 7.21 -19.11
CA GLY A 64 -0.80 7.88 -20.38
C GLY A 64 -2.06 8.02 -21.26
N PRO A 65 -2.02 8.87 -22.30
CA PRO A 65 -3.11 9.02 -23.26
C PRO A 65 -3.39 7.70 -24.02
N SER A 66 -4.67 7.52 -24.34
CA SER A 66 -5.35 6.55 -25.21
C SER A 66 -4.53 5.49 -25.97
N ASN A 67 -3.74 4.66 -25.29
CA ASN A 67 -3.21 3.34 -25.72
C ASN A 67 -1.96 2.89 -24.93
N ALA A 68 -1.30 3.78 -24.20
CA ALA A 68 -0.09 3.43 -23.45
C ALA A 68 -0.35 2.93 -22.00
N ARG A 69 -1.59 3.07 -21.47
CA ARG A 69 -2.06 2.69 -20.11
C ARG A 69 -0.93 2.34 -19.13
N THR A 70 -0.13 3.34 -18.77
CA THR A 70 1.16 3.14 -18.10
C THR A 70 1.06 3.02 -16.57
N GLY A 71 -0.07 3.36 -15.96
CA GLY A 71 -0.22 3.45 -14.51
C GLY A 71 -1.67 3.52 -14.04
N GLU A 72 -1.88 3.47 -12.74
CA GLU A 72 -3.20 3.44 -12.11
C GLU A 72 -3.69 4.84 -11.69
N ARG A 73 -2.87 5.90 -11.79
CA ARG A 73 -3.29 7.27 -11.41
C ARG A 73 -3.98 7.99 -12.57
N TYR A 74 -5.25 8.30 -12.36
CA TYR A 74 -6.12 9.10 -13.23
C TYR A 74 -6.52 10.40 -12.53
N THR A 75 -7.24 11.26 -13.24
CA THR A 75 -7.94 12.42 -12.67
C THR A 75 -9.44 12.22 -12.75
N ARG A 76 -10.16 12.61 -11.69
CA ARG A 76 -11.61 12.54 -11.65
C ARG A 76 -12.22 13.45 -12.74
N PRO A 77 -13.04 12.94 -13.68
CA PRO A 77 -13.59 13.76 -14.76
C PRO A 77 -14.47 14.91 -14.25
N ALA A 78 -14.64 15.98 -15.03
CA ALA A 78 -15.29 17.21 -14.53
C ALA A 78 -16.80 17.08 -14.24
N SER A 79 -17.53 16.27 -14.99
CA SER A 79 -18.99 16.10 -14.85
C SER A 79 -19.41 15.60 -13.47
N SER A 80 -20.52 16.12 -12.93
CA SER A 80 -21.12 15.66 -11.66
C SER A 80 -21.59 14.21 -11.69
N THR A 81 -21.73 13.61 -12.88
CA THR A 81 -21.97 12.16 -13.04
C THR A 81 -20.92 11.29 -12.34
N TRP A 82 -19.77 11.87 -11.95
CA TRP A 82 -18.67 11.21 -11.25
C TRP A 82 -18.59 11.59 -9.77
N ASP A 83 -19.60 12.24 -9.19
CA ASP A 83 -19.58 12.71 -7.78
C ASP A 83 -19.48 11.52 -6.81
N PHE A 84 -20.00 10.36 -7.22
CA PHE A 84 -19.91 9.10 -6.48
C PHE A 84 -18.46 8.69 -6.17
N ILE A 85 -17.45 9.17 -6.91
CA ILE A 85 -16.04 8.86 -6.61
C ILE A 85 -15.63 9.42 -5.24
N GLY A 86 -16.24 10.52 -4.79
CA GLY A 86 -15.93 11.12 -3.49
C GLY A 86 -14.70 12.03 -3.48
N THR A 87 -14.29 12.56 -4.64
CA THR A 87 -13.28 13.62 -4.71
C THR A 87 -13.66 14.67 -5.76
N ALA A 88 -13.12 15.88 -5.63
CA ALA A 88 -13.42 16.98 -6.53
C ALA A 88 -12.93 16.71 -7.97
N ALA A 89 -13.55 17.36 -8.95
CA ALA A 89 -13.11 17.35 -10.34
C ALA A 89 -11.61 17.67 -10.48
N GLY A 90 -10.90 16.92 -11.31
CA GLY A 90 -9.47 17.08 -11.56
C GLY A 90 -8.55 16.53 -10.47
N GLN A 91 -9.08 16.10 -9.32
CA GLN A 91 -8.26 15.45 -8.29
C GLN A 91 -7.82 14.05 -8.72
N ASN A 92 -6.68 13.60 -8.17
CA ASN A 92 -6.16 12.27 -8.45
C ASN A 92 -7.09 11.16 -7.94
N VAL A 93 -7.20 10.10 -8.73
CA VAL A 93 -7.92 8.86 -8.40
C VAL A 93 -7.05 7.71 -8.87
N TRP A 94 -6.92 6.66 -8.06
CA TRP A 94 -6.21 5.44 -8.44
C TRP A 94 -7.23 4.38 -8.82
N ILE A 95 -7.17 3.88 -10.06
CA ILE A 95 -8.19 3.01 -10.63
C ILE A 95 -7.54 1.73 -11.13
N TYR A 96 -8.00 0.59 -10.61
CA TYR A 96 -7.83 -0.71 -11.24
C TYR A 96 -8.93 -0.84 -12.30
N THR A 97 -8.57 -0.64 -13.56
CA THR A 97 -9.55 -0.38 -14.62
C THR A 97 -10.20 -1.65 -15.14
N GLN A 98 -11.46 -1.53 -15.58
CA GLN A 98 -12.21 -2.62 -16.20
C GLN A 98 -11.57 -3.15 -17.50
N SER A 99 -10.72 -2.37 -18.18
CA SER A 99 -9.89 -2.87 -19.27
C SER A 99 -8.45 -3.04 -18.79
N THR A 100 -7.76 -4.04 -19.32
CA THR A 100 -6.36 -4.31 -18.95
C THR A 100 -5.45 -3.10 -19.18
N ASN A 101 -4.51 -2.90 -18.25
CA ASN A 101 -3.42 -1.94 -18.31
C ASN A 101 -2.04 -2.61 -18.22
N GLY A 102 -1.98 -3.95 -18.31
CA GLY A 102 -0.75 -4.73 -18.24
C GLY A 102 -0.07 -4.80 -16.87
N TYR A 103 -0.76 -4.41 -15.79
CA TYR A 103 -0.26 -4.53 -14.42
C TYR A 103 -1.20 -5.35 -13.53
N SER A 104 -2.05 -4.73 -12.72
CA SER A 104 -3.03 -5.43 -11.87
C SER A 104 -4.42 -5.27 -12.50
N TRP A 105 -4.92 -6.31 -13.16
CA TRP A 105 -6.20 -6.31 -13.85
C TRP A 105 -7.21 -7.16 -13.10
N LEU A 106 -7.95 -6.49 -12.20
CA LEU A 106 -8.87 -7.13 -11.28
C LEU A 106 -10.23 -7.37 -11.93
N GLY A 107 -10.77 -8.57 -11.74
CA GLY A 107 -12.07 -9.01 -12.18
C GLY A 107 -12.66 -10.07 -11.26
N PHE A 108 -13.71 -10.72 -11.75
CA PHE A 108 -14.38 -11.84 -11.11
C PHE A 108 -14.42 -13.01 -12.10
N ALA A 109 -14.08 -14.20 -11.61
CA ALA A 109 -14.15 -15.44 -12.39
C ALA A 109 -15.58 -15.78 -12.81
N ASP A 110 -15.75 -16.73 -13.73
CA ASP A 110 -17.07 -17.35 -13.96
C ASP A 110 -17.65 -17.90 -12.65
N ALA A 111 -18.95 -17.71 -12.45
CA ALA A 111 -19.68 -18.31 -11.34
C ALA A 111 -19.90 -19.81 -11.60
N GLN A 112 -19.98 -20.61 -10.53
CA GLN A 112 -20.34 -22.02 -10.65
C GLN A 112 -21.69 -22.18 -11.36
N ASN A 113 -21.80 -23.20 -12.21
CA ASN A 113 -23.03 -23.55 -12.95
C ASN A 113 -24.14 -24.17 -12.07
N ILE A 114 -24.28 -23.69 -10.84
CA ILE A 114 -25.37 -23.96 -9.91
C ILE A 114 -26.24 -22.71 -9.69
N PHE A 115 -25.70 -21.53 -10.00
CA PHE A 115 -26.38 -20.26 -9.84
C PHE A 115 -27.20 -19.91 -11.07
N THR A 116 -28.38 -19.33 -10.86
CA THR A 116 -29.33 -18.98 -11.92
C THR A 116 -29.57 -17.48 -12.05
N GLN A 117 -28.99 -16.68 -11.14
CA GLN A 117 -29.08 -15.23 -11.10
C GLN A 117 -27.72 -14.64 -10.73
N PRO A 118 -27.45 -13.36 -11.09
CA PRO A 118 -26.24 -12.66 -10.68
C PRO A 118 -25.94 -12.79 -9.18
N LEU A 119 -24.68 -13.04 -8.85
CA LEU A 119 -24.23 -13.09 -7.46
C LEU A 119 -24.34 -11.69 -6.85
N GLN A 120 -24.89 -11.60 -5.65
CA GLN A 120 -25.08 -10.32 -4.96
C GLN A 120 -23.87 -10.03 -4.09
N LEU A 121 -22.89 -9.30 -4.65
CA LEU A 121 -21.73 -8.85 -3.91
C LEU A 121 -22.07 -7.56 -3.17
N ARG A 122 -21.93 -7.54 -1.84
CA ARG A 122 -22.25 -6.39 -1.01
C ARG A 122 -21.01 -5.82 -0.33
N LEU A 123 -20.92 -4.50 -0.29
CA LEU A 123 -19.88 -3.82 0.48
C LEU A 123 -20.22 -3.89 1.97
N ALA A 124 -19.38 -4.58 2.75
CA ALA A 124 -19.55 -4.70 4.19
C ALA A 124 -18.78 -3.61 4.96
N GLY A 125 -17.62 -3.21 4.43
CA GLY A 125 -16.81 -2.18 5.07
C GLY A 125 -15.56 -1.82 4.27
N VAL A 126 -15.04 -0.61 4.48
CA VAL A 126 -13.77 -0.16 3.91
C VAL A 126 -12.94 0.49 5.00
N ASP A 127 -11.72 0.02 5.18
CA ASP A 127 -10.69 0.72 5.95
C ASP A 127 -9.67 1.29 4.96
N GLY A 128 -9.18 2.51 5.21
CA GLY A 128 -8.24 3.16 4.32
C GLY A 128 -7.67 4.45 4.89
N PRO A 129 -6.87 5.18 4.08
CA PRO A 129 -6.28 6.45 4.46
C PRO A 129 -7.34 7.48 4.88
N PRO A 130 -7.08 8.30 5.92
CA PRO A 130 -8.03 9.30 6.40
C PRO A 130 -8.56 10.22 5.29
N GLY A 131 -9.89 10.34 5.20
CA GLY A 131 -10.57 11.14 4.18
C GLY A 131 -10.44 10.61 2.76
N GLY A 132 -10.10 9.33 2.59
CA GLY A 132 -10.16 8.62 1.32
C GLY A 132 -11.51 7.95 1.12
N HIS A 133 -11.89 7.78 -0.15
CA HIS A 133 -13.10 7.08 -0.57
C HIS A 133 -12.76 5.98 -1.58
N PHE A 134 -13.47 4.86 -1.44
CA PHE A 134 -13.58 3.75 -2.39
C PHE A 134 -14.88 3.86 -3.21
N SER A 135 -14.81 3.47 -4.49
CA SER A 135 -15.99 3.25 -5.34
C SER A 135 -15.79 2.10 -6.33
N LEU A 136 -16.89 1.41 -6.67
CA LEU A 136 -16.94 0.31 -7.64
C LEU A 136 -17.94 0.65 -8.75
N TYR A 137 -17.49 0.66 -10.01
CA TYR A 137 -18.34 1.12 -11.12
C TYR A 137 -17.90 0.58 -12.49
N PHE A 138 -18.83 0.63 -13.44
CA PHE A 138 -18.63 0.31 -14.86
C PHE A 138 -18.85 1.56 -15.72
N THR A 139 -18.29 1.65 -16.93
CA THR A 139 -18.29 2.90 -17.72
C THR A 139 -18.92 2.86 -19.11
N THR A 140 -19.50 1.75 -19.56
CA THR A 140 -20.07 1.65 -20.91
C THR A 140 -21.56 1.33 -20.90
N PRO A 141 -22.42 2.06 -21.64
CA PRO A 141 -22.14 3.26 -22.45
C PRO A 141 -22.06 4.57 -21.62
N SER A 142 -22.37 4.51 -20.34
CA SER A 142 -22.29 5.60 -19.36
C SER A 142 -21.83 5.04 -18.01
N PRO A 143 -21.34 5.89 -17.08
CA PRO A 143 -20.95 5.41 -15.76
C PRO A 143 -22.16 4.85 -14.99
N GLN A 144 -22.02 3.61 -14.53
CA GLN A 144 -22.93 2.94 -13.61
C GLN A 144 -22.13 2.57 -12.36
N PHE A 145 -22.45 3.18 -11.22
CA PHE A 145 -21.82 2.85 -9.94
C PHE A 145 -22.66 1.83 -9.19
N TYR A 146 -21.98 1.02 -8.37
CA TYR A 146 -22.61 -0.04 -7.57
C TYR A 146 -22.28 0.10 -6.09
N MET A 147 -21.12 0.64 -5.77
CA MET A 147 -20.68 0.87 -4.40
C MET A 147 -19.98 2.20 -4.30
N SER A 148 -20.27 2.96 -3.25
CA SER A 148 -19.47 4.12 -2.87
C SER A 148 -19.39 4.25 -1.35
N THR A 149 -18.30 4.87 -0.91
CA THR A 149 -18.11 5.24 0.50
C THR A 149 -18.23 6.74 0.71
N SER A 150 -18.49 7.53 -0.35
CA SER A 150 -18.62 8.98 -0.25
C SER A 150 -19.99 9.43 0.25
N ASP A 151 -21.01 8.58 0.10
CA ASP A 151 -22.36 8.71 0.61
C ASP A 151 -22.66 7.80 1.81
N GLY A 152 -21.63 7.10 2.31
CA GLY A 152 -21.74 6.12 3.39
C GLY A 152 -22.11 4.72 2.88
N ILE A 153 -21.77 3.69 3.65
CA ILE A 153 -22.06 2.30 3.28
C ILE A 153 -23.46 1.93 3.73
N SER A 154 -24.26 1.40 2.82
CA SER A 154 -25.66 1.04 3.04
C SER A 154 -26.05 -0.25 2.32
N SER A 155 -27.32 -0.64 2.42
CA SER A 155 -27.84 -1.83 1.72
C SER A 155 -27.90 -1.69 0.20
N THR A 156 -27.69 -0.49 -0.35
CA THR A 156 -27.66 -0.24 -1.81
C THR A 156 -26.28 -0.44 -2.42
N ASP A 157 -25.23 -0.59 -1.61
CA ASP A 157 -23.87 -0.88 -2.07
C ASP A 157 -23.73 -2.35 -2.49
N VAL A 158 -24.33 -2.66 -3.63
CA VAL A 158 -24.45 -4.01 -4.18
C VAL A 158 -24.04 -4.02 -5.64
N PHE A 159 -23.08 -4.88 -5.97
CA PHE A 159 -22.78 -5.21 -7.35
C PHE A 159 -23.45 -6.54 -7.71
N PRO A 160 -24.45 -6.54 -8.61
CA PRO A 160 -25.03 -7.75 -9.16
C PRO A 160 -24.04 -8.36 -10.16
N LYS A 161 -23.06 -9.12 -9.65
CA LYS A 161 -22.02 -9.74 -10.46
C LYS A 161 -22.65 -10.71 -11.46
N PRO A 162 -22.44 -10.51 -12.77
CA PRO A 162 -22.87 -11.46 -13.78
C PRO A 162 -22.32 -12.87 -13.52
N LEU A 163 -22.95 -13.88 -14.12
CA LEU A 163 -22.52 -15.27 -13.95
C LEU A 163 -21.25 -15.57 -14.78
N GLU A 164 -21.04 -14.81 -15.84
CA GLU A 164 -19.85 -14.84 -16.66
C GLU A 164 -18.70 -14.01 -16.06
N HIS A 165 -17.50 -14.32 -16.53
CA HIS A 165 -16.29 -13.54 -16.33
C HIS A 165 -16.51 -12.03 -16.51
N ASN A 166 -16.09 -11.23 -15.52
CA ASN A 166 -16.35 -9.79 -15.55
C ASN A 166 -15.21 -8.95 -14.94
N HIS A 167 -14.88 -7.85 -15.63
CA HIS A 167 -13.99 -6.81 -15.11
C HIS A 167 -14.75 -5.51 -14.86
N ILE A 168 -14.38 -4.83 -13.77
CA ILE A 168 -15.05 -3.61 -13.30
C ILE A 168 -14.01 -2.64 -12.74
N ASN A 169 -14.33 -1.34 -12.68
CA ASN A 169 -13.39 -0.35 -12.13
C ASN A 169 -13.47 -0.34 -10.60
N TRP A 170 -12.31 -0.45 -9.97
CA TRP A 170 -12.12 -0.23 -8.53
C TRP A 170 -11.34 1.06 -8.35
N ALA A 171 -11.95 2.08 -7.74
CA ALA A 171 -11.35 3.40 -7.62
C ALA A 171 -11.16 3.83 -6.17
N PHE A 172 -10.04 4.48 -5.92
CA PHE A 172 -9.61 4.97 -4.62
C PHE A 172 -9.14 6.42 -4.74
N THR A 173 -9.51 7.28 -3.80
CA THR A 173 -9.16 8.73 -3.86
C THR A 173 -7.88 9.10 -3.13
N ARG A 174 -7.18 8.12 -2.53
CA ARG A 174 -5.90 8.33 -1.81
C ARG A 174 -4.96 7.13 -1.99
N LYS A 175 -3.66 7.45 -1.98
CA LYS A 175 -2.59 6.46 -1.78
C LYS A 175 -2.60 5.95 -0.35
N GLY A 176 -2.12 4.73 -0.15
CA GLY A 176 -2.03 4.07 1.13
C GLY A 176 -2.54 2.63 1.08
N MET A 177 -2.61 2.01 2.26
CA MET A 177 -3.17 0.68 2.42
C MET A 177 -4.69 0.78 2.56
N TRP A 178 -5.40 -0.08 1.86
CA TRP A 178 -6.86 -0.21 1.91
C TRP A 178 -7.24 -1.64 2.20
N ARG A 179 -8.34 -1.82 2.95
CA ARG A 179 -9.02 -3.11 3.15
C ARG A 179 -10.48 -2.95 2.79
N VAL A 180 -10.89 -3.53 1.66
CA VAL A 180 -12.30 -3.58 1.21
C VAL A 180 -12.87 -4.93 1.62
N ARG A 181 -13.96 -4.93 2.39
CA ARG A 181 -14.63 -6.15 2.87
C ARG A 181 -15.91 -6.37 2.10
N LEU A 182 -16.03 -7.54 1.47
CA LEU A 182 -17.21 -7.93 0.70
C LEU A 182 -17.90 -9.14 1.33
N THR A 183 -19.20 -9.24 1.10
CA THR A 183 -19.96 -10.47 1.30
C THR A 183 -20.64 -10.87 -0.01
N VAL A 184 -21.01 -12.14 -0.13
CA VAL A 184 -21.74 -12.66 -1.29
C VAL A 184 -22.89 -13.57 -0.87
N ASN A 185 -23.97 -13.53 -1.65
CA ASN A 185 -24.93 -14.62 -1.73
C ASN A 185 -25.35 -14.83 -3.20
N GLY A 186 -26.05 -15.93 -3.47
CA GLY A 186 -26.52 -16.26 -4.81
C GLY A 186 -27.81 -17.07 -4.76
N PHE A 187 -28.42 -17.30 -5.92
CA PHE A 187 -29.68 -18.04 -6.04
C PHE A 187 -29.42 -19.35 -6.78
N ILE A 188 -29.77 -20.48 -6.16
CA ILE A 188 -29.55 -21.82 -6.72
C ILE A 188 -30.90 -22.40 -7.14
N GLY A 189 -30.96 -22.94 -8.37
CA GLY A 189 -32.19 -23.47 -8.97
C GLY A 189 -33.00 -22.44 -9.75
N SER A 190 -33.80 -22.89 -10.71
CA SER A 190 -34.60 -21.99 -11.53
C SER A 190 -35.80 -21.46 -10.74
N GLY A 191 -36.02 -20.14 -10.76
CA GLY A 191 -37.18 -19.50 -10.12
C GLY A 191 -37.12 -19.38 -8.59
N THR A 192 -35.99 -19.69 -7.95
CA THR A 192 -35.82 -19.49 -6.50
C THR A 192 -35.72 -18.01 -6.14
N SER A 193 -36.50 -17.62 -5.12
CA SER A 193 -36.47 -16.28 -4.51
C SER A 193 -35.70 -16.24 -3.19
N GLN A 194 -35.28 -17.40 -2.68
CA GLN A 194 -34.46 -17.51 -1.47
C GLN A 194 -32.98 -17.62 -1.89
N PRO A 195 -32.12 -16.68 -1.48
CA PRO A 195 -30.70 -16.80 -1.72
C PRO A 195 -30.08 -17.87 -0.81
N THR A 196 -28.85 -18.28 -1.12
CA THR A 196 -27.98 -18.98 -0.19
C THR A 196 -27.72 -18.13 1.05
N THR A 197 -27.19 -18.75 2.11
CA THR A 197 -26.63 -18.01 3.24
C THR A 197 -25.58 -17.02 2.74
N THR A 198 -25.58 -15.81 3.30
CA THR A 198 -24.55 -14.82 3.02
C THR A 198 -23.21 -15.30 3.56
N SER A 199 -22.14 -15.10 2.79
CA SER A 199 -20.78 -15.40 3.23
C SER A 199 -20.37 -14.58 4.45
N GLN A 200 -19.29 -15.00 5.09
CA GLN A 200 -18.53 -14.10 5.97
C GLN A 200 -17.95 -12.93 5.16
N GLU A 201 -17.55 -11.87 5.86
CA GLU A 201 -16.81 -10.77 5.24
C GLU A 201 -15.43 -11.26 4.78
N VAL A 202 -15.12 -11.03 3.51
CA VAL A 202 -13.79 -11.35 2.95
C VAL A 202 -13.03 -10.05 2.69
N PRO A 203 -11.85 -9.87 3.30
CA PRO A 203 -11.03 -8.70 3.06
C PRO A 203 -10.24 -8.83 1.75
N LEU A 204 -10.22 -7.76 0.98
CA LEU A 204 -9.34 -7.54 -0.17
C LEU A 204 -8.41 -6.37 0.16
N TYR A 205 -7.11 -6.59 0.06
CA TYR A 205 -6.10 -5.58 0.38
C TYR A 205 -5.58 -4.90 -0.88
N PHE A 206 -5.56 -3.57 -0.87
CA PHE A 206 -4.99 -2.76 -1.95
C PHE A 206 -3.89 -1.88 -1.41
N ALA A 207 -2.72 -1.94 -2.04
CA ALA A 207 -1.54 -1.17 -1.65
C ALA A 207 -1.19 -0.15 -2.74
N ILE A 208 -1.68 1.08 -2.58
CA ILE A 208 -1.58 2.13 -3.59
C ILE A 208 -0.41 3.05 -3.26
N GLY A 209 0.58 3.11 -4.15
CA GLY A 209 1.83 3.83 -3.93
C GLY A 209 2.94 2.97 -3.34
N HIS A 210 4.19 3.37 -3.55
CA HIS A 210 5.36 2.57 -3.22
C HIS A 210 5.47 2.26 -1.71
N ARG A 211 5.12 3.22 -0.84
CA ARG A 211 5.17 3.05 0.61
C ARG A 211 4.09 2.11 1.12
N ALA A 212 2.90 2.14 0.53
CA ALA A 212 1.84 1.19 0.87
C ALA A 212 2.25 -0.24 0.48
N GLN A 213 2.86 -0.43 -0.70
CA GLN A 213 3.36 -1.73 -1.14
C GLN A 213 4.49 -2.24 -0.23
N TRP A 214 5.40 -1.36 0.18
CA TRP A 214 6.41 -1.69 1.19
C TRP A 214 5.74 -2.16 2.50
N ARG A 215 4.77 -1.43 3.03
CA ARG A 215 4.00 -1.84 4.23
C ARG A 215 3.35 -3.23 4.05
N ALA A 216 2.77 -3.51 2.88
CA ALA A 216 2.16 -4.81 2.59
C ALA A 216 3.18 -5.97 2.61
N ASN A 217 4.36 -5.74 2.04
CA ASN A 217 5.42 -6.74 1.94
C ASN A 217 6.14 -7.03 3.27
N HIS A 218 5.87 -6.25 4.33
CA HIS A 218 6.48 -6.44 5.65
C HIS A 218 5.49 -6.85 6.75
N TYR A 219 4.20 -6.54 6.59
CA TYR A 219 3.20 -6.82 7.61
C TYR A 219 2.16 -7.84 7.14
N SER A 220 1.76 -8.71 8.06
CA SER A 220 0.68 -9.67 7.84
C SER A 220 -0.71 -9.02 7.89
N HIS A 221 -1.73 -9.75 7.48
CA HIS A 221 -3.14 -9.30 7.53
C HIS A 221 -3.60 -8.81 8.92
N SER A 222 -3.02 -9.35 10.00
CA SER A 222 -3.35 -8.98 11.39
C SER A 222 -2.76 -7.63 11.81
N THR A 223 -1.67 -7.19 11.17
CA THR A 223 -0.91 -5.99 11.56
C THR A 223 -0.91 -4.91 10.48
N VAL A 224 -1.13 -5.28 9.22
CA VAL A 224 -1.02 -4.39 8.06
C VAL A 224 -2.02 -3.25 8.05
N MET A 225 -3.16 -3.36 8.76
CA MET A 225 -4.14 -2.28 8.95
C MET A 225 -4.08 -1.66 10.36
N ASN A 226 -3.20 -2.16 11.24
CA ASN A 226 -3.12 -1.69 12.61
C ASN A 226 -2.17 -0.48 12.69
N GLU A 227 -2.73 0.72 12.82
CA GLU A 227 -1.94 1.96 12.89
C GLU A 227 -1.09 2.07 14.17
N ALA A 228 -1.39 1.31 15.23
CA ALA A 228 -0.52 1.25 16.40
C ALA A 228 0.77 0.45 16.16
N ILE A 229 0.88 -0.24 15.02
CA ILE A 229 2.03 -1.05 14.62
C ILE A 229 2.62 -0.52 13.31
N ALA A 230 1.81 -0.38 12.26
CA ALA A 230 2.26 -0.15 10.89
C ALA A 230 2.18 1.32 10.43
N SER A 231 1.93 2.28 11.34
CA SER A 231 1.95 3.71 11.00
C SER A 231 3.37 4.28 10.96
N ASP A 232 3.56 5.35 10.21
CA ASP A 232 4.87 5.94 9.89
C ASP A 232 5.80 6.20 11.09
N PHE A 233 5.24 6.58 12.23
CA PHE A 233 6.00 7.03 13.41
C PHE A 233 6.06 5.98 14.52
N VAL A 234 5.64 4.75 14.23
CA VAL A 234 5.79 3.62 15.15
C VAL A 234 7.10 2.90 14.85
N ASP A 235 7.84 2.60 15.90
CA ASP A 235 8.99 1.69 15.93
C ASP A 235 8.45 0.32 16.35
N ALA A 236 8.20 -0.53 15.36
CA ALA A 236 7.44 -1.77 15.57
C ALA A 236 8.28 -2.93 16.08
N ASP A 237 9.60 -2.92 15.84
CA ASP A 237 10.54 -3.92 16.35
C ASP A 237 11.38 -3.43 17.53
N GLY A 238 11.31 -2.13 17.85
CA GLY A 238 11.88 -1.54 19.06
C GLY A 238 13.37 -1.22 18.93
N ASP A 239 13.89 -1.06 17.71
CA ASP A 239 15.32 -0.80 17.47
C ASP A 239 15.68 0.70 17.40
N GLY A 240 14.69 1.57 17.57
CA GLY A 240 14.80 3.03 17.51
C GLY A 240 14.50 3.62 16.14
N MET A 241 14.22 2.80 15.13
CA MET A 241 13.83 3.24 13.79
C MET A 241 12.33 3.09 13.58
N VAL A 242 11.64 4.23 13.42
CA VAL A 242 10.22 4.19 13.06
C VAL A 242 10.04 3.73 11.61
N ASN A 243 8.85 3.19 11.29
CA ASN A 243 8.48 2.68 9.97
C ASN A 243 8.83 3.61 8.79
N LEU A 244 8.69 4.93 8.96
CA LEU A 244 9.04 5.89 7.91
C LEU A 244 10.56 5.92 7.64
N LEU A 245 11.39 5.78 8.68
CA LEU A 245 12.84 5.71 8.53
C LEU A 245 13.25 4.35 7.95
N GLU A 246 12.63 3.26 8.38
CA GLU A 246 12.81 1.93 7.80
C GLU A 246 12.49 1.95 6.30
N TYR A 247 11.35 2.52 5.90
CA TYR A 247 11.02 2.73 4.49
C TYR A 247 12.08 3.58 3.79
N ALA A 248 12.44 4.74 4.36
CA ALA A 248 13.33 5.70 3.71
C ALA A 248 14.77 5.19 3.54
N PHE A 249 15.26 4.37 4.47
CA PHE A 249 16.63 3.85 4.49
C PHE A 249 16.74 2.36 4.13
N GLY A 250 15.62 1.69 3.82
CA GLY A 250 15.64 0.36 3.22
C GLY A 250 15.73 -0.78 4.23
N GLY A 251 15.21 -0.55 5.43
CA GLY A 251 15.14 -1.54 6.49
C GLY A 251 13.85 -2.35 6.47
N ASN A 252 13.69 -3.19 7.49
CA ASN A 252 12.54 -4.05 7.70
C ASN A 252 11.88 -3.68 9.03
N PRO A 253 10.63 -3.21 9.03
CA PRO A 253 9.99 -2.68 10.23
C PRO A 253 9.63 -3.74 11.29
N THR A 254 9.88 -5.02 11.00
CA THR A 254 9.57 -6.13 11.89
C THR A 254 10.83 -6.88 12.34
N ILE A 255 12.01 -6.44 11.91
CA ILE A 255 13.28 -7.11 12.17
C ILE A 255 14.36 -6.06 12.44
N ALA A 256 14.67 -5.89 13.73
CA ALA A 256 15.73 -5.01 14.19
C ALA A 256 17.05 -5.29 13.46
N SER A 257 17.61 -4.28 12.78
CA SER A 257 18.82 -4.44 11.98
C SER A 257 19.60 -3.15 11.84
N ALA A 258 20.93 -3.24 11.84
CA ALA A 258 21.77 -2.10 11.50
C ALA A 258 21.97 -1.94 9.98
N LEU A 259 21.68 -2.98 9.18
CA LEU A 259 21.98 -3.07 7.75
C LEU A 259 20.72 -3.35 6.92
N SER A 260 20.62 -2.69 5.76
CA SER A 260 19.60 -2.99 4.75
C SER A 260 19.94 -4.26 3.98
N THR A 261 18.94 -5.13 3.77
CA THR A 261 19.05 -6.25 2.83
C THR A 261 18.84 -5.82 1.37
N GLU A 262 18.25 -4.65 1.11
CA GLU A 262 18.02 -4.12 -0.25
C GLU A 262 19.31 -3.55 -0.88
N HIS A 263 20.17 -2.90 -0.08
CA HIS A 263 21.39 -2.24 -0.57
C HIS A 263 22.68 -2.62 0.18
N GLY A 264 22.60 -3.48 1.20
CA GLY A 264 23.76 -4.01 1.93
C GLY A 264 24.53 -3.00 2.80
N GLY A 265 24.01 -1.77 2.93
CA GLY A 265 24.64 -0.69 3.68
C GLY A 265 23.93 -0.40 5.00
N PRO A 266 24.51 0.46 5.86
CA PRO A 266 23.88 0.88 7.11
C PRO A 266 22.56 1.62 6.90
N LEU A 267 21.58 1.37 7.78
CA LEU A 267 20.30 2.11 7.81
C LEU A 267 20.48 3.52 8.38
N GLN A 268 21.38 3.69 9.35
CA GLN A 268 21.65 4.99 9.95
C GLN A 268 22.65 5.82 9.13
N PRO A 269 22.47 7.15 9.04
CA PRO A 269 23.45 8.05 8.45
C PRO A 269 24.80 7.99 9.18
N ALA A 270 25.89 8.05 8.40
CA ALA A 270 27.26 8.09 8.92
C ALA A 270 27.84 9.51 8.85
N LEU A 271 28.49 9.94 9.92
CA LEU A 271 29.23 11.20 9.95
C LEU A 271 30.70 10.99 9.59
N ARG A 272 31.26 11.94 8.84
CA ARG A 272 32.68 11.96 8.45
C ARG A 272 33.25 13.35 8.58
N ILE A 273 34.56 13.44 8.69
CA ILE A 273 35.29 14.70 8.56
C ILE A 273 36.11 14.62 7.28
N THR A 274 35.93 15.60 6.41
CA THR A 274 36.69 15.74 5.16
C THR A 274 37.58 16.97 5.24
N GLN A 275 38.65 16.99 4.45
CA GLN A 275 39.51 18.16 4.28
C GLN A 275 39.32 18.76 2.89
N ASN A 276 39.17 20.08 2.82
CA ASN A 276 39.11 20.83 1.56
C ASN A 276 40.03 22.05 1.68
N GLY A 277 41.21 21.95 1.07
CA GLY A 277 42.28 22.93 1.28
C GLY A 277 42.75 22.96 2.74
N PRO A 278 42.84 24.15 3.38
CA PRO A 278 43.27 24.26 4.77
C PRO A 278 42.16 23.88 5.76
N ASP A 279 40.91 23.85 5.32
CA ASP A 279 39.75 23.71 6.18
C ASP A 279 39.27 22.25 6.26
N ARG A 280 38.69 21.90 7.42
CA ARG A 280 38.00 20.62 7.64
C ARG A 280 36.51 20.85 7.71
N PHE A 281 35.71 19.94 7.19
CA PHE A 281 34.25 20.04 7.18
C PHE A 281 33.63 18.74 7.68
N MET A 282 32.45 18.85 8.30
CA MET A 282 31.62 17.69 8.60
C MET A 282 30.85 17.28 7.34
N GLU A 283 30.75 15.97 7.11
CA GLU A 283 29.90 15.36 6.09
C GLU A 283 28.94 14.38 6.74
N ILE A 284 27.73 14.31 6.20
CA ILE A 284 26.76 13.25 6.50
C ILE A 284 26.54 12.43 5.24
N GLN A 285 26.69 11.11 5.37
CA GLN A 285 26.48 10.15 4.30
C GLN A 285 25.29 9.25 4.65
N PHE A 286 24.37 9.04 3.72
CA PHE A 286 23.19 8.20 3.93
C PHE A 286 22.75 7.55 2.62
N TYR A 287 21.95 6.50 2.72
CA TYR A 287 21.30 5.85 1.58
C TYR A 287 19.94 6.51 1.33
N ARG A 288 19.57 6.64 0.06
CA ARG A 288 18.31 7.22 -0.37
C ARG A 288 17.72 6.40 -1.49
N ARG A 289 16.38 6.23 -1.45
CA ARG A 289 15.64 5.62 -2.57
C ARG A 289 15.73 6.48 -3.82
N ARG A 290 15.85 5.85 -4.98
CA ARG A 290 15.81 6.49 -6.29
C ARG A 290 14.40 6.42 -6.86
N ALA A 291 14.05 7.41 -7.67
CA ALA A 291 12.85 7.34 -8.49
C ALA A 291 13.10 6.28 -9.57
N GLY A 292 12.60 5.07 -9.34
CA GLY A 292 12.66 3.96 -10.27
C GLY A 292 11.41 3.92 -11.14
N THR A 293 10.74 2.77 -11.15
CA THR A 293 9.44 2.60 -11.83
C THR A 293 8.28 3.30 -11.10
N GLN A 294 8.45 3.68 -9.84
CA GLN A 294 7.47 4.45 -9.05
C GLN A 294 8.11 5.68 -8.41
N PRO A 295 7.31 6.74 -8.13
CA PRO A 295 7.81 7.92 -7.43
C PRO A 295 8.25 7.59 -6.01
N ILE A 296 9.24 8.34 -5.52
CA ILE A 296 9.66 8.28 -4.11
C ILE A 296 8.57 8.98 -3.27
N GLU A 297 8.21 8.39 -2.13
CA GLU A 297 7.17 8.92 -1.22
C GLU A 297 7.75 9.46 0.09
N ALA A 298 9.01 9.90 0.05
CA ALA A 298 9.74 10.51 1.15
C ALA A 298 10.72 11.57 0.63
N SER A 299 10.84 12.71 1.32
CA SER A 299 11.88 13.71 1.09
C SER A 299 13.04 13.52 2.08
N TYR A 300 14.23 13.96 1.68
CA TYR A 300 15.47 13.83 2.45
C TYR A 300 16.14 15.19 2.51
N GLU A 301 16.20 15.78 3.70
CA GLU A 301 16.88 17.05 3.95
C GLU A 301 18.03 16.83 4.92
N ALA A 302 19.27 16.97 4.45
CA ALA A 302 20.43 17.01 5.32
C ALA A 302 20.50 18.36 6.02
N GLN A 303 20.55 18.35 7.35
CA GLN A 303 20.55 19.55 8.17
C GLN A 303 21.76 19.56 9.10
N PHE A 304 22.35 20.75 9.27
CA PHE A 304 23.47 20.96 10.18
C PHE A 304 23.16 22.08 11.16
N SER A 305 23.76 22.03 12.34
CA SER A 305 23.63 23.07 13.36
C SER A 305 24.85 23.18 14.25
N SER A 306 25.04 24.34 14.87
CA SER A 306 26.05 24.57 15.93
C SER A 306 25.50 24.27 17.33
N SER A 307 24.20 23.99 17.45
CA SER A 307 23.53 23.67 18.71
C SER A 307 22.48 22.56 18.48
N LEU A 308 21.83 22.11 19.57
CA LEU A 308 20.70 21.19 19.48
C LEU A 308 19.34 21.92 19.47
N ALA A 309 19.33 23.25 19.55
CA ALA A 309 18.10 24.04 19.56
C ALA A 309 17.38 23.91 18.21
N HIS A 310 16.07 23.71 18.23
CA HIS A 310 15.28 23.41 17.04
C HIS A 310 15.40 24.48 15.93
N ALA A 311 15.47 25.76 16.31
CA ALA A 311 15.55 26.89 15.37
C ALA A 311 16.90 27.01 14.66
N ASP A 312 17.95 26.35 15.16
CA ASP A 312 19.32 26.52 14.67
C ASP A 312 19.67 25.52 13.55
N TRP A 313 18.75 24.62 13.19
CA TRP A 313 18.98 23.62 12.14
C TRP A 313 18.76 24.22 10.76
N GLN A 314 19.79 24.15 9.91
CA GLN A 314 19.74 24.67 8.56
C GLN A 314 19.88 23.54 7.54
N THR A 315 18.97 23.51 6.56
CA THR A 315 19.05 22.57 5.44
C THR A 315 20.18 22.96 4.49
N GLN A 316 21.05 22.01 4.18
CA GLN A 316 22.17 22.20 3.29
C GLN A 316 21.79 21.83 1.86
N THR A 317 22.10 22.70 0.90
CA THR A 317 21.76 22.51 -0.53
C THR A 317 22.91 21.94 -1.37
N ILE A 318 24.14 21.96 -0.83
CA ILE A 318 25.32 21.46 -1.52
C ILE A 318 25.36 19.94 -1.39
N THR A 319 24.89 19.24 -2.42
CA THR A 319 25.03 17.79 -2.53
C THR A 319 26.31 17.48 -3.31
N LEU A 320 27.22 16.71 -2.73
CA LEU A 320 28.28 16.08 -3.52
C LEU A 320 27.63 14.95 -4.34
N THR A 321 28.04 14.79 -5.60
CA THR A 321 27.39 13.94 -6.61
C THR A 321 26.90 12.60 -6.03
N PRO A 322 25.59 12.27 -6.11
CA PRO A 322 25.07 10.99 -5.65
C PRO A 322 25.76 9.81 -6.32
N GLU A 323 26.06 8.78 -5.55
CA GLU A 323 26.64 7.53 -6.04
C GLU A 323 25.53 6.49 -6.22
N THR A 324 25.33 6.02 -7.45
CA THR A 324 24.36 4.95 -7.70
C THR A 324 24.85 3.64 -7.10
N ILE A 325 24.04 3.01 -6.26
CA ILE A 325 24.33 1.69 -5.67
C ILE A 325 23.67 0.59 -6.49
N ASN A 326 22.39 0.77 -6.82
CA ASN A 326 21.62 -0.12 -7.67
C ASN A 326 20.44 0.65 -8.32
N PRO A 327 19.52 0.00 -9.07
CA PRO A 327 18.39 0.70 -9.69
C PRO A 327 17.46 1.43 -8.71
N GLN A 328 17.37 0.97 -7.46
CA GLN A 328 16.46 1.50 -6.44
C GLN A 328 17.15 2.40 -5.41
N TRP A 329 18.48 2.35 -5.31
CA TRP A 329 19.23 2.97 -4.22
C TRP A 329 20.45 3.76 -4.70
N GLU A 330 20.67 4.90 -4.06
CA GLU A 330 21.88 5.69 -4.17
C GLU A 330 22.42 6.04 -2.79
N ARG A 331 23.70 6.35 -2.73
CA ARG A 331 24.39 6.86 -1.56
C ARG A 331 24.68 8.35 -1.77
N VAL A 332 24.22 9.16 -0.83
CA VAL A 332 24.31 10.62 -0.88
C VAL A 332 25.29 11.07 0.19
N THR A 333 26.20 11.98 -0.16
CA THR A 333 27.09 12.65 0.80
C THR A 333 26.83 14.15 0.74
N VAL A 334 26.48 14.73 1.89
CA VAL A 334 26.25 16.17 2.02
C VAL A 334 27.28 16.74 2.98
N ARG A 335 27.95 17.80 2.54
CA ARG A 335 28.97 18.50 3.32
C ARG A 335 28.40 19.77 3.93
N ASP A 336 28.70 19.98 5.20
CA ASP A 336 28.42 21.23 5.91
C ASP A 336 29.04 22.44 5.17
N SER A 337 28.36 23.57 5.18
CA SER A 337 28.89 24.83 4.65
C SER A 337 29.88 25.51 5.61
N GLN A 338 29.86 25.14 6.89
CA GLN A 338 30.71 25.73 7.93
C GLN A 338 31.97 24.89 8.17
N PRO A 339 33.18 25.48 8.14
CA PRO A 339 34.40 24.77 8.50
C PRO A 339 34.46 24.46 10.00
N LEU A 340 35.06 23.33 10.34
CA LEU A 340 35.36 22.90 11.69
C LEU A 340 36.58 23.66 12.22
N THR A 341 36.39 24.39 13.32
CA THR A 341 37.44 25.06 14.08
C THR A 341 37.67 24.35 15.41
N ALA A 342 38.74 24.70 16.14
CA ALA A 342 39.04 24.10 17.44
C ALA A 342 37.95 24.28 18.52
N ARG A 343 36.99 25.20 18.30
CA ARG A 343 35.88 25.49 19.23
C ARG A 343 34.50 25.20 18.66
N SER A 344 34.38 24.77 17.40
CA SER A 344 33.08 24.52 16.79
C SER A 344 32.48 23.21 17.28
N LYS A 345 31.29 23.27 17.87
CA LYS A 345 30.37 22.12 17.93
C LYS A 345 29.57 22.12 16.64
N ARG A 346 29.52 20.99 15.96
CA ARG A 346 28.64 20.79 14.79
C ARG A 346 27.85 19.50 15.00
N PHE A 347 26.59 19.56 14.62
CA PHE A 347 25.64 18.45 14.64
C PHE A 347 25.06 18.30 13.24
N ALA A 348 24.70 17.09 12.88
CA ALA A 348 24.07 16.79 11.60
C ALA A 348 22.91 15.80 11.80
N ARG A 349 21.87 15.92 10.98
CA ARG A 349 20.75 14.98 10.91
C ARG A 349 20.19 14.93 9.51
N ILE A 350 19.44 13.88 9.21
CA ILE A 350 18.57 13.83 8.03
C ILE A 350 17.13 14.00 8.50
N ARG A 351 16.44 15.02 8.00
CA ARG A 351 15.00 15.16 8.17
C ARG A 351 14.30 14.40 7.04
N ILE A 352 13.52 13.41 7.42
CA ILE A 352 12.64 12.66 6.51
C ILE A 352 11.21 13.20 6.66
N THR A 353 10.56 13.51 5.54
CA THR A 353 9.15 13.91 5.53
C THR A 353 8.40 13.05 4.51
N PRO A 354 7.23 12.48 4.84
CA PRO A 354 6.42 11.76 3.85
C PRO A 354 5.88 12.73 2.78
N LEU A 355 5.75 12.25 1.53
CA LEU A 355 5.30 13.03 0.37
C LEU A 355 3.86 12.73 -0.07
#